data_AF-A0A4Y1R1Z0-F1
#
_entry.id   AF-A0A4Y1R1Z0-F1
#
_cell.length_a   1.000
_cell.length_b   1.000
_cell.length_c   1.000
_cell.angle_alpha   90.00
_cell.angle_beta   90.00
_cell.angle_gamma   90.00
#
_symmetry.space_group_name_H-M   'P 1'
#
loop_
_entity.id
_entity.type
_entity.pdbx_description
1 polymer ?
#
loop_
_entity_poly.entity_id
_entity_poly.type
_entity_poly.pdbx_seq_one_letter_code
_entity_poly.pdbx_strand_id
1 'polypeptide(L)' 'MEVGPEKLKEALASLGLKTGGTVWECAERLFLTKDTPVAKLERKHFAKGSGGGSEQQVVINL' A
#
# COMPACT_ATOMS: atom_id res chain seq x y z
N MET A 1 11.13 11.62 15.03
CA MET A 1 10.67 10.27 14.65
C MET A 1 11.16 10.02 13.24
N GLU A 2 12.34 9.43 13.08
CA GLU A 2 12.87 9.11 11.76
C GLU A 2 12.24 7.81 11.26
N VAL A 3 11.56 7.88 10.12
CA VAL A 3 11.06 6.70 9.43
C VAL A 3 12.20 6.22 8.53
N GLY A 4 13.02 5.33 9.06
CA GLY A 4 14.07 4.67 8.27
C GLY A 4 13.47 3.84 7.13
N PRO A 5 14.27 3.48 6.12
CA PRO A 5 13.82 2.71 4.96
C PRO A 5 13.14 1.38 5.34
N GLU A 6 13.54 0.79 6.47
CA GLU A 6 12.94 -0.44 7.01
C GLU A 6 11.51 -0.23 7.48
N LYS A 7 11.25 0.84 8.26
CA LYS A 7 9.90 1.20 8.72
C LYS A 7 8.99 1.64 7.57
N LEU A 8 9.56 2.26 6.55
CA LEU A 8 8.82 2.64 5.35
C LEU A 8 8.30 1.40 4.60
N LYS A 9 9.15 0.39 4.43
CA LYS A 9 8.76 -0.89 3.82
C LYS A 9 7.72 -1.63 4.66
N GLU A 10 7.89 -1.64 5.99
CA GLU A 10 6.93 -2.26 6.91
C GLU A 10 5.55 -1.60 6.79
N ALA A 11 5.49 -0.27 6.85
CA ALA A 11 4.23 0.46 6.70
C ALA A 11 3.55 0.20 5.35
N LEU A 12 4.30 0.20 4.25
CA LEU A 12 3.77 -0.13 2.93
C LEU A 12 3.26 -1.58 2.86
N ALA A 13 3.99 -2.53 3.44
CA ALA A 13 3.57 -3.92 3.51
C ALA A 13 2.29 -4.09 4.35
N SER A 14 2.18 -3.42 5.50
CA SER A 14 0.97 -3.39 6.33
C SER A 14 -0.24 -2.79 5.60
N LEU A 15 0.00 -1.86 4.68
CA LEU A 15 -1.05 -1.26 3.84
C LEU A 15 -1.33 -2.07 2.55
N GLY A 16 -0.65 -3.19 2.32
CA GLY A 16 -0.76 -4.00 1.10
C GLY A 16 -0.19 -3.33 -0.15
N LEU A 17 0.58 -2.26 0.03
CA LEU A 17 1.17 -1.46 -1.02
C LEU A 17 2.50 -2.03 -1.48
N LYS A 18 2.86 -1.72 -2.72
CA LYS A 18 4.10 -2.19 -3.31
C LYS A 18 5.30 -1.56 -2.60
N THR A 19 6.21 -2.41 -2.12
CA THR A 19 7.49 -2.07 -1.47
C THR A 19 8.69 -2.09 -2.42
N GLY A 20 8.48 -2.44 -3.70
CA GLY A 20 9.54 -2.46 -4.71
C GLY A 20 9.84 -1.08 -5.29
N GLY A 21 11.10 -0.87 -5.71
CA GLY A 21 11.62 0.40 -6.23
C GLY A 21 12.62 1.04 -5.26
N THR A 22 12.92 2.31 -5.48
CA THR A 22 13.74 3.15 -4.60
C THR A 22 13.00 3.54 -3.32
N VAL A 23 13.76 3.96 -2.30
CA VAL A 23 13.20 4.49 -1.03
C VAL A 23 12.28 5.69 -1.29
N TRP A 24 12.60 6.51 -2.29
CA TRP A 24 11.78 7.64 -2.71
C TRP A 24 10.40 7.20 -3.25
N GLU A 25 10.35 6.22 -4.15
CA GLU A 25 9.09 5.70 -4.69
C GLU A 25 8.19 5.08 -3.61
N CYS A 26 8.82 4.46 -2.60
CA CYS A 26 8.12 3.97 -1.41
C CYS A 26 7.54 5.13 -0.58
N ALA A 27 8.31 6.21 -0.40
CA ALA A 27 7.88 7.39 0.35
C ALA A 27 6.74 8.12 -0.37
N GLU A 28 6.83 8.31 -1.69
CA GLU A 28 5.73 8.86 -2.50
C GLU A 28 4.45 8.02 -2.36
N ARG A 29 4.57 6.69 -2.46
CA ARG A 29 3.43 5.79 -2.32
C ARG A 29 2.79 5.88 -0.93
N LEU A 30 3.59 5.98 0.12
CA LEU A 30 3.09 6.19 1.48
C LEU A 30 2.46 7.57 1.63
N PHE A 31 3.04 8.61 1.03
CA PHE A 31 2.50 9.96 1.07
C PHE A 31 1.14 10.06 0.36
N LEU A 32 0.96 9.37 -0.77
CA LEU A 32 -0.33 9.29 -1.45
C LEU A 32 -1.45 8.73 -0.56
N THR A 33 -1.12 7.85 0.40
CA THR A 33 -2.10 7.30 1.37
C THR A 33 -2.62 8.34 2.37
N LYS A 34 -1.89 9.46 2.52
CA LYS A 34 -2.21 10.54 3.46
C LYS A 34 -3.30 11.45 2.91
N ASP A 35 -3.26 11.74 1.62
CA ASP A 35 -4.27 12.54 0.92
C ASP A 35 -5.40 11.68 0.34
N THR A 36 -5.09 10.45 -0.07
CA THR A 36 -6.06 9.51 -0.65
C THR A 36 -6.10 8.23 0.18
N PRO A 37 -7.25 7.88 0.78
CA PRO A 37 -7.35 6.66 1.57
C PRO A 37 -7.02 5.45 0.70
N VAL A 38 -6.40 4.42 1.29
CA VAL A 38 -5.91 3.24 0.56
C VAL A 38 -7.01 2.56 -0.27
N ALA A 39 -8.27 2.63 0.18
CA ALA A 39 -9.44 2.12 -0.56
C ALA A 39 -9.71 2.82 -1.90
N LYS A 40 -9.16 4.02 -2.13
CA LYS A 40 -9.31 4.81 -3.36
C LYS A 40 -8.03 4.83 -4.21
N LEU A 41 -6.95 4.18 -3.77
CA LEU A 41 -5.72 4.09 -4.56
C LEU A 41 -5.90 3.17 -5.77
N GLU A 42 -5.27 3.53 -6.88
CA GLU A 42 -5.27 2.68 -8.07
C GLU A 42 -4.53 1.35 -7.81
N ARG A 43 -5.04 0.25 -8.34
CA ARG A 43 -4.48 -1.11 -8.22
C ARG A 43 -3.00 -1.22 -8.64
N LYS A 44 -2.49 -0.26 -9.42
CA LYS A 44 -1.08 -0.19 -9.85
C LYS A 44 -0.10 0.07 -8.69
N HIS A 45 -0.56 0.68 -7.60
CA HIS A 45 0.27 0.95 -6.42
C HIS A 45 0.33 -0.22 -5.46
N PHE A 46 -0.53 -1.22 -5.63
CA PHE A 46 -0.52 -2.42 -4.79
C PHE A 46 0.54 -3.41 -5.26
N ALA A 47 0.97 -4.29 -4.36
CA ALA A 47 1.92 -5.34 -4.69
C ALA A 47 1.38 -6.22 -5.83
N LYS A 48 2.28 -6.72 -6.70
CA LYS A 48 1.90 -7.61 -7.81
C LYS A 48 1.34 -8.91 -7.22
N GLY A 49 0.04 -9.13 -7.37
CA GLY A 49 -0.73 -10.17 -6.68
C GLY A 49 -2.00 -9.62 -6.00
N SER A 50 -2.04 -8.32 -5.72
CA SER A 50 -3.18 -7.64 -5.07
C SER A 50 -4.18 -7.03 -6.07
N GLY A 51 -3.94 -7.17 -7.37
CA GLY A 51 -4.74 -6.50 -8.40
C GLY A 51 -4.82 -7.30 -9.69
N GLY A 52 -5.64 -8.36 -9.71
CA GLY A 52 -5.98 -9.07 -10.94
C GLY A 52 -6.47 -10.49 -10.71
N GLY A 53 -7.67 -10.65 -10.12
CA GLY A 53 -8.40 -11.93 -10.06
C GLY A 53 -9.22 -12.09 -8.79
N SER A 54 -10.55 -12.07 -8.93
CA SER A 54 -11.59 -12.38 -7.91
C SER A 54 -11.67 -11.49 -6.65
N GLU A 55 -12.64 -10.58 -6.72
CA GLU A 55 -13.56 -10.18 -5.65
C GLU A 55 -13.59 -11.17 -4.47
N GLN A 56 -12.96 -10.80 -3.35
CA GLN A 56 -13.23 -11.37 -2.03
C GLN A 56 -13.82 -10.22 -1.22
N GLN A 57 -15.12 -10.04 -1.42
CA GLN A 57 -15.99 -9.31 -0.52
C GLN A 57 -15.94 -10.00 0.84
N VAL A 58 -15.12 -9.47 1.75
CA VAL A 58 -15.21 -9.82 3.17
C VAL A 58 -16.44 -9.09 3.70
N VAL A 59 -17.59 -9.77 3.66
CA VAL A 59 -18.75 -9.41 4.47
C VAL A 59 -18.38 -9.64 5.92
N ILE A 60 -17.99 -8.58 6.62
CA ILE A 60 -18.10 -8.56 8.09
C ILE A 60 -19.58 -8.34 8.41
N ASN A 61 -20.32 -9.44 8.52
CA ASN A 61 -21.63 -9.41 9.16
C ASN A 61 -21.39 -9.35 10.68
N LEU A 62 -21.86 -8.27 11.31
CA LEU A 62 -22.02 -8.18 12.76
C LEU A 62 -23.39 -8.74 13.13
#